data_AF-A0A8X7CAY1-F1
#
_entry.id   AF-A0A8X7CAY1-F1
#
_cell.length_a   1.000
_cell.length_b   1.000
_cell.length_c   1.000
_cell.angle_alpha   90.00
_cell.angle_beta   90.00
_cell.angle_gamma   90.00
#
_symmetry.space_group_name_H-M   'P 1'
#
loop_
_entity.id
_entity.type
_entity.pdbx_description
1 polymer ?
#
loop_
_entity_poly.entity_id
_entity_poly.type
_entity_poly.pdbx_seq_one_letter_code
_entity_poly.pdbx_strand_id
1 'polypeptide(L)'
;MIRNGEADLSFHLWSMTESRNNAVDFVPVYMTDDQTFAIKKVPLSLDFVQLLDFLTLSALLAMPFIFRLLLNTKYTYLHSLIEFFGCVLGQSMRAEKIP
;
A
#
# COMPACT_ATOMS: atom_id res chain seq x y z
N MET A 1 -28.73 41.28 -5.37
CA MET A 1 -28.26 41.86 -4.10
C MET A 1 -27.39 43.09 -4.33
N ILE A 2 -26.06 43.03 -4.43
CA ILE A 2 -25.22 44.25 -4.55
C ILE A 2 -25.58 45.10 -5.77
N ARG A 3 -25.59 44.51 -6.98
CA ARG A 3 -25.95 45.24 -8.22
C ARG A 3 -27.37 45.83 -8.20
N ASN A 4 -28.27 45.22 -7.43
CA ASN A 4 -29.67 45.67 -7.33
C ASN A 4 -29.89 46.70 -6.21
N GLY A 5 -28.83 47.06 -5.46
CA GLY A 5 -28.94 47.96 -4.30
C GLY A 5 -29.64 47.34 -3.08
N GLU A 6 -29.80 46.01 -3.03
CA GLU A 6 -30.40 45.31 -1.90
C GLU A 6 -29.38 44.96 -0.81
N ALA A 7 -28.08 45.15 -1.09
CA ALA A 7 -26.99 44.94 -0.16
C ALA A 7 -25.86 45.93 -0.46
N ASP A 8 -25.30 46.51 0.59
CA ASP A 8 -24.22 47.51 0.47
C ASP A 8 -22.84 46.86 0.30
N LEU A 9 -22.63 45.68 0.89
CA LEU A 9 -21.34 44.97 0.93
C LEU A 9 -21.54 43.44 0.91
N SER A 10 -20.56 42.70 0.39
CA SER A 10 -20.52 41.23 0.48
C SER A 10 -19.16 40.74 0.94
N PHE A 11 -19.15 39.87 1.94
CA PHE A 11 -17.95 39.19 2.44
C PHE A 11 -18.05 37.69 2.14
N HIS A 12 -17.40 37.25 1.07
CA HIS A 12 -17.39 35.85 0.65
C HIS A 12 -16.13 35.56 -0.17
N LEU A 13 -15.82 34.26 -0.31
CA LEU A 13 -14.77 33.77 -1.22
C LEU A 13 -15.25 33.90 -2.67
N TRP A 14 -15.13 35.10 -3.22
CA TRP A 14 -15.53 35.40 -4.59
C TRP A 14 -14.31 35.52 -5.48
N SER A 15 -14.33 34.76 -6.57
CA SER A 15 -13.38 34.95 -7.66
C SER A 15 -13.67 36.28 -8.36
N MET A 16 -12.62 37.09 -8.51
CA MET A 16 -12.63 38.24 -9.42
C MET A 16 -12.59 37.73 -10.85
N THR A 17 -13.65 37.99 -11.59
CA THR A 17 -13.75 37.68 -13.03
C THR A 17 -14.00 38.98 -13.79
N GLU A 18 -13.60 39.04 -15.06
CA GLU A 18 -13.80 40.24 -15.90
C GLU A 18 -15.27 40.67 -15.95
N SER A 19 -16.18 39.71 -16.10
CA SER A 19 -17.63 39.97 -16.07
C SER A 19 -18.13 40.58 -14.76
N ARG A 20 -17.49 40.29 -13.63
CA ARG A 20 -17.87 40.82 -12.30
C ARG A 20 -17.23 42.17 -12.03
N ASN A 21 -15.99 42.39 -12.47
CA ASN A 21 -15.33 43.69 -12.38
C ASN A 21 -16.09 44.78 -13.15
N ASN A 22 -16.81 44.42 -14.21
CA ASN A 22 -17.65 45.36 -14.96
C ASN A 22 -19.00 45.66 -14.26
N ALA A 23 -19.35 44.94 -13.21
CA ALA A 23 -20.66 45.04 -12.56
C ALA A 23 -20.60 45.59 -11.13
N VAL A 24 -19.50 45.37 -10.40
CA VAL A 24 -19.29 45.81 -9.01
C VAL A 24 -17.81 46.10 -8.76
N ASP A 25 -17.54 47.06 -7.88
CA ASP A 25 -16.18 47.36 -7.43
C ASP A 25 -15.69 46.33 -6.40
N PHE A 26 -14.42 45.97 -6.49
CA PHE A 26 -13.76 45.04 -5.57
C PHE A 26 -12.61 45.71 -4.81
N VAL A 27 -12.43 45.28 -3.56
CA VAL A 27 -11.25 45.57 -2.72
C VAL A 27 -10.06 44.71 -3.19
N PRO A 28 -8.79 45.11 -3.00
CA PRO A 28 -7.64 44.31 -3.40
C PRO A 28 -7.71 42.83 -2.99
N VAL A 29 -7.19 41.96 -3.85
CA VAL A 29 -7.18 40.50 -3.66
C VAL A 29 -6.51 40.14 -2.33
N TYR A 30 -7.26 39.49 -1.45
CA TYR A 30 -6.76 39.05 -0.14
C TYR A 30 -6.22 37.61 -0.14
N MET A 31 -6.53 36.81 -1.17
CA MET A 31 -6.07 35.44 -1.33
C MET A 31 -6.05 35.06 -2.82
N THR A 32 -5.00 34.38 -3.25
CA THR A 32 -4.91 33.72 -4.56
C THR A 32 -5.11 32.22 -4.38
N ASP A 33 -6.00 31.62 -5.17
CA ASP A 33 -6.26 30.19 -5.17
C ASP A 33 -6.15 29.66 -6.61
N ASP A 34 -5.47 28.53 -6.76
CA ASP A 34 -5.28 27.89 -8.05
C ASP A 34 -6.31 26.77 -8.23
N GLN A 35 -6.84 26.64 -9.44
CA GLN A 35 -7.71 25.50 -9.75
C GLN A 35 -6.89 24.21 -9.71
N THR A 36 -7.22 23.35 -8.76
CA THR A 36 -6.61 22.02 -8.61
C THR A 36 -7.62 20.91 -8.83
N PHE A 37 -7.14 19.75 -9.23
CA PHE A 37 -7.97 18.56 -9.41
C PHE A 37 -8.02 17.74 -8.13
N ALA A 38 -9.22 17.50 -7.63
CA ALA A 38 -9.45 16.53 -6.57
C ALA A 38 -9.46 15.11 -7.15
N ILE A 39 -8.33 14.40 -7.02
CA ILE A 39 -8.22 13.00 -7.45
C ILE A 39 -8.25 12.09 -6.23
N LYS A 40 -9.12 11.08 -6.25
CA LYS A 40 -9.17 10.06 -5.20
C LYS A 40 -7.88 9.22 -5.24
N LYS A 41 -7.12 9.20 -4.15
CA LYS A 41 -5.96 8.32 -4.00
C LYS A 41 -6.43 6.86 -4.02
N VAL A 42 -5.96 6.09 -4.99
CA VAL A 42 -6.19 4.63 -5.05
C VAL A 42 -5.17 3.96 -4.12
N PRO A 43 -5.58 3.02 -3.26
CA PRO A 43 -4.63 2.27 -2.44
C PRO A 43 -3.73 1.42 -3.35
N LEU A 44 -2.42 1.46 -3.08
CA LEU A 44 -1.44 0.58 -3.71
C LEU A 44 -1.84 -0.86 -3.36
N SER A 45 -2.10 -1.71 -4.36
CA SER A 45 -2.50 -3.09 -4.10
C SER A 45 -1.34 -3.87 -3.49
N LEU A 46 -1.63 -4.67 -2.46
CA LEU A 46 -0.68 -5.54 -1.75
C LEU A 46 -0.23 -6.75 -2.59
N ASP A 47 -0.68 -6.83 -3.84
CA ASP A 47 -0.54 -7.99 -4.72
C ASP A 47 0.92 -8.40 -4.92
N PHE A 48 1.85 -7.44 -4.91
CA PHE A 48 3.28 -7.73 -5.10
C PHE A 48 3.91 -8.42 -3.88
N VAL A 49 3.53 -8.02 -2.65
CA VAL A 49 4.03 -8.65 -1.42
C VAL A 49 3.42 -10.05 -1.29
N GLN A 50 2.12 -10.18 -1.56
CA GLN A 50 1.45 -11.47 -1.52
C GLN A 50 2.03 -12.47 -2.54
N LEU A 51 2.33 -12.03 -3.77
CA LEU A 51 2.93 -12.90 -4.77
C LEU A 51 4.32 -13.41 -4.34
N LEU A 52 5.14 -12.55 -3.73
CA LEU A 52 6.46 -12.92 -3.22
C LEU A 52 6.36 -13.93 -2.06
N ASP A 53 5.37 -13.76 -1.18
CA ASP A 53 5.11 -14.66 -0.06
C ASP A 53 4.63 -16.04 -0.55
N PHE A 54 3.77 -16.09 -1.57
CA PHE A 54 3.34 -17.37 -2.15
C PHE A 54 4.47 -18.13 -2.82
N LEU A 55 5.34 -17.43 -3.56
CA LEU A 55 6.43 -18.05 -4.30
C LEU A 55 7.50 -18.59 -3.34
N THR A 56 7.85 -17.83 -2.31
CA THR A 56 8.76 -18.29 -1.25
C THR A 56 8.19 -19.46 -0.45
N LEU A 57 6.90 -19.43 -0.09
CA LEU A 57 6.23 -20.53 0.60
C LEU A 57 6.23 -21.81 -0.26
N SER A 58 5.93 -21.69 -1.56
CA SER A 58 5.93 -22.83 -2.48
C SER A 58 7.32 -23.44 -2.64
N ALA A 59 8.38 -22.63 -2.72
CA ALA A 59 9.75 -23.09 -2.79
C ALA A 59 10.17 -23.81 -1.50
N LEU A 60 9.76 -23.30 -0.34
CA LEU A 60 10.03 -23.90 0.97
C LEU A 60 9.40 -25.30 1.11
N LEU A 61 8.18 -25.49 0.59
CA LEU A 61 7.47 -26.78 0.57
C LEU A 61 8.02 -27.76 -0.47
N ALA A 62 8.50 -27.25 -1.60
CA ALA A 62 9.05 -28.06 -2.68
C ALA A 62 10.44 -28.64 -2.36
N MET A 63 11.28 -27.90 -1.64
CA MET A 63 12.63 -28.31 -1.22
C MET A 63 12.69 -29.72 -0.58
N PRO A 64 11.93 -30.02 0.50
CA PRO A 64 11.94 -31.35 1.12
C PRO A 64 11.35 -32.44 0.21
N PHE A 65 10.46 -32.09 -0.71
CA PHE A 65 9.91 -33.03 -1.69
C PHE A 65 10.96 -33.42 -2.73
N ILE A 66 11.68 -32.44 -3.28
CA ILE A 66 12.79 -32.63 -4.23
C ILE A 66 13.91 -33.44 -3.55
N PHE A 67 14.23 -33.13 -2.30
CA PHE A 67 15.24 -33.86 -1.52
C PHE A 67 14.87 -35.33 -1.33
N ARG A 68 13.60 -35.62 -1.06
CA ARG A 68 13.08 -36.99 -0.96
C ARG A 68 13.17 -37.74 -2.28
N LEU A 69 12.80 -37.10 -3.40
CA LEU A 69 12.90 -37.69 -4.73
C LEU A 69 14.35 -38.00 -5.14
N LEU A 70 15.27 -37.09 -4.86
CA LEU A 70 16.68 -37.24 -5.26
C LEU A 70 17.44 -38.26 -4.40
N LEU A 71 17.16 -38.32 -3.09
CA LEU A 71 17.94 -39.11 -2.15
C LEU A 71 17.26 -40.42 -1.73
N ASN A 72 16.06 -40.71 -2.25
CA ASN A 72 15.28 -41.91 -1.92
C ASN A 72 15.21 -42.16 -0.40
N THR A 73 15.00 -41.08 0.36
CA THR A 73 15.05 -41.13 1.82
C THR A 73 13.91 -42.01 2.35
N LYS A 74 14.26 -42.92 3.27
CA LYS A 74 13.29 -43.81 3.95
C LYS A 74 12.37 -43.05 4.92
N TYR A 75 12.66 -41.78 5.18
CA TYR A 75 11.91 -40.93 6.09
C TYR A 75 10.62 -40.41 5.42
N THR A 76 9.55 -40.33 6.21
CA THR A 76 8.28 -39.74 5.77
C THR A 76 8.47 -38.26 5.42
N TYR A 77 7.74 -37.75 4.42
CA TYR A 77 7.82 -36.34 4.00
C TYR A 77 7.71 -35.34 5.18
N LEU A 78 6.81 -35.60 6.12
CA LEU A 78 6.64 -34.77 7.32
C LEU A 78 7.90 -34.70 8.19
N HIS A 79 8.66 -35.79 8.30
CA HIS A 79 9.91 -35.81 9.05
C HIS A 79 10.96 -34.90 8.41
N SER A 80 11.14 -35.00 7.09
CA SER A 80 12.07 -34.14 6.35
C SER A 80 11.64 -32.67 6.36
N LEU A 81 10.33 -32.40 6.34
CA LEU A 81 9.78 -31.06 6.44
C LEU A 81 10.06 -30.45 7.82
N ILE A 82 9.77 -31.17 8.91
CA ILE A 82 10.03 -30.71 10.28
C ILE A 82 11.54 -30.45 10.50
N GLU A 83 12.40 -31.35 10.00
CA GLU A 83 13.85 -31.19 10.09
C GLU A 83 14.34 -29.96 9.31
N PHE A 84 13.79 -29.73 8.12
CA PHE A 84 14.10 -28.55 7.31
C PHE A 84 13.62 -27.25 7.98
N PHE A 85 12.41 -27.23 8.53
CA PHE A 85 11.92 -26.08 9.31
C PHE A 85 12.75 -25.82 10.56
N GLY A 86 13.18 -26.89 11.26
CA GLY A 86 14.12 -26.78 12.37
C GLY A 86 15.43 -26.11 11.94
N CYS A 87 16.01 -26.54 10.82
CA CYS A 87 17.22 -25.91 10.26
C CYS A 87 17.02 -24.45 9.88
N VAL A 88 15.90 -24.08 9.24
CA VAL A 88 15.58 -22.69 8.88
C VAL A 88 15.45 -21.80 10.11
N LEU A 89 14.92 -22.33 11.21
CA LEU A 89 14.76 -21.61 12.48
C LEU A 89 16.01 -21.68 13.37
N GLY A 90 17.11 -22.30 12.91
CA GLY A 90 18.33 -22.51 13.70
C GLY A 90 18.18 -23.52 14.84
N GLN A 91 17.09 -24.28 14.87
CA GLN A 91 16.79 -25.33 15.83
C GLN A 91 17.14 -26.70 15.23
N SER A 92 18.41 -27.09 15.36
CA SER A 92 18.86 -28.43 14.97
C SER A 92 18.24 -29.47 15.91
N MET A 93 17.31 -30.27 15.39
CA MET A 93 16.68 -31.40 16.10
C MET A 93 17.57 -32.66 16.16
N ARG A 94 18.87 -32.54 15.88
CA ARG A 94 19.84 -33.59 16.18
C ARG A 94 19.97 -33.69 17.70
N ALA A 95 19.20 -34.61 18.30
CA ALA A 95 19.44 -35.07 19.65
C ALA A 95 20.87 -35.61 19.71
N GLU A 96 21.76 -34.79 20.27
CA GLU A 96 23.11 -35.17 20.63
C GLU A 96 23.00 -36.29 21.66
N LYS A 97 23.22 -37.54 21.23
CA LYS A 97 23.51 -38.62 22.17
C LYS A 97 24.87 -38.30 22.80
N ILE A 98 24.83 -37.65 23.95
CA ILE A 98 25.99 -37.48 24.82
C ILE A 98 26.31 -38.88 25.40
N PRO A 99 27.57 -39.34 25.34
CA PRO A 99 28.00 -40.66 25.82
C PRO A 99 27.88 -40.84 27.35
#